data_AF-A0A968P8S8-F1
#
_entry.id   AF-A0A968P8S8-F1
#
_cell.length_a   1.000
_cell.length_b   1.000
_cell.length_c   1.000
_cell.angle_alpha   90.00
_cell.angle_beta   90.00
_cell.angle_gamma   90.00
#
_symmetry.space_group_name_H-M   'P 1'
#
loop_
_entity.id
_entity.type
_entity.pdbx_description
1 polymer ?
#
loop_
_entity_poly.entity_id
_entity_poly.type
_entity_poly.pdbx_seq_one_letter_code
_entity_poly.pdbx_strand_id
1 'polypeptide(L)'
;MTAEESVPKPAPVYGKFRYVRRWKGLDEVMRSSIARRDDFLALSRRFEKIFDQAPLQAADRHLFHQSFQTYLSNTWWCDLDDGQEWFSVWEGSCYYHSTIDVEYNVALLYLCLWPKLLAMQLNQWPRVEKPHEPSQGSILSHDIGTGPRIGRQAYPHDMPVEENANYLLLLQAYSHATGDLAIAKMGSPPCSDWRSICSGPIAITPASPAKAPPTPSTMPPPPPSIPASRLTWQSNG
;
A
#
# COMPACT_ATOMS: atom_id res chain seq x y z
N MET A 1 -40.11 6.06 18.59
CA MET A 1 -38.79 5.65 19.11
C MET A 1 -38.60 4.19 18.74
N THR A 2 -38.09 3.92 17.54
CA THR A 2 -37.72 2.57 17.11
C THR A 2 -36.34 2.30 17.70
N ALA A 3 -36.25 1.28 18.55
CA ALA A 3 -34.98 0.79 19.05
C ALA A 3 -34.21 0.24 17.84
N GLU A 4 -33.10 0.90 17.47
CA GLU A 4 -32.07 0.26 16.65
C GLU A 4 -31.54 -0.92 17.47
N GLU A 5 -31.93 -2.13 17.08
CA GLU A 5 -31.24 -3.34 17.49
C GLU A 5 -29.77 -3.19 17.12
N SER A 6 -28.93 -2.98 18.13
CA SER A 6 -27.50 -2.86 17.96
C SER A 6 -26.96 -4.22 17.51
N VAL A 7 -26.71 -4.33 16.20
CA VAL A 7 -26.01 -5.48 15.62
C VAL A 7 -24.73 -5.72 16.44
N PRO A 8 -24.53 -6.92 17.02
CA PRO A 8 -23.38 -7.19 17.86
C PRO A 8 -22.11 -6.98 17.05
N LYS A 9 -21.26 -6.07 17.53
CA LYS A 9 -19.98 -5.76 16.89
C LYS A 9 -19.12 -7.02 16.90
N PRO A 10 -18.56 -7.44 15.74
CA PRO A 10 -17.73 -8.64 15.68
C PRO A 10 -16.55 -8.52 16.65
N ALA A 11 -16.17 -9.66 17.24
CA ALA A 11 -15.05 -9.73 18.16
C ALA A 11 -13.76 -9.25 17.46
N PRO A 12 -12.86 -8.56 18.17
CA PRO A 12 -11.59 -8.15 17.58
C PRO A 12 -10.75 -9.37 17.19
N VAL A 13 -10.24 -9.36 15.96
CA VAL A 13 -9.24 -10.32 15.50
C VAL A 13 -7.86 -9.79 15.86
N TYR A 14 -7.06 -10.60 16.55
CA TYR A 14 -5.67 -10.28 16.84
C TYR A 14 -4.74 -11.05 15.90
N GLY A 15 -3.52 -10.56 15.77
CA GLY A 15 -2.47 -11.20 14.99
C GLY A 15 -1.16 -11.25 15.75
N LYS A 16 -0.35 -12.26 15.45
CA LYS A 16 1.03 -12.36 15.92
C LYS A 16 1.95 -12.32 14.71
N PHE A 17 3.11 -11.69 14.85
CA PHE A 17 4.12 -11.77 13.80
C PHE A 17 4.46 -13.22 13.50
N ARG A 18 4.46 -13.55 12.21
CA ARG A 18 4.59 -14.92 11.72
C ARG A 18 5.90 -15.58 12.12
N TYR A 19 6.97 -14.79 12.31
CA TYR A 19 8.26 -15.31 12.76
C TYR A 19 8.20 -16.01 14.13
N VAL A 20 7.19 -15.71 14.96
CA VAL A 20 6.98 -16.35 16.27
C VAL A 20 6.69 -17.86 16.12
N ARG A 21 6.22 -18.33 14.95
CA ARG A 21 6.13 -19.76 14.64
C ARG A 21 7.48 -20.47 14.63
N ARG A 22 8.54 -19.73 14.31
CA ARG A 22 9.89 -20.28 14.08
C ARG A 22 10.80 -20.16 15.29
N TRP A 23 10.66 -19.08 16.06
CA TRP A 23 11.52 -18.75 17.19
C TRP A 23 10.68 -18.37 18.40
N LYS A 24 10.94 -19.02 19.54
CA LYS A 24 10.19 -18.82 20.80
C LYS A 24 10.57 -17.53 21.54
N GLY A 25 11.71 -16.93 21.19
CA GLY A 25 12.21 -15.72 21.84
C GLY A 25 13.50 -15.21 21.19
N LEU A 26 13.97 -14.08 21.71
CA LEU A 26 15.11 -13.35 21.15
C LEU A 26 16.39 -14.20 21.11
N ASP A 27 16.66 -15.00 22.14
CA ASP A 27 17.86 -15.86 22.20
C ASP A 27 17.89 -16.90 21.07
N GLU A 28 16.73 -17.46 20.70
CA GLU A 28 16.64 -18.39 19.59
C GLU A 28 16.82 -17.69 18.24
N VAL A 29 16.31 -16.46 18.10
CA VAL A 29 16.57 -15.62 16.92
C VAL A 29 18.06 -15.37 16.79
N MET A 30 18.72 -14.91 17.85
CA MET A 30 20.16 -14.62 17.85
C MET A 30 21.00 -15.86 17.52
N ARG A 31 20.71 -16.99 18.20
CA ARG A 31 21.40 -18.26 17.94
C ARG A 31 21.23 -18.72 16.50
N SER A 32 20.01 -18.64 15.96
CA SER A 32 19.71 -18.99 14.56
C SER A 32 20.44 -18.07 13.57
N SER A 33 20.50 -16.77 13.86
CA SER A 33 21.16 -15.79 13.00
C SER A 33 22.67 -15.98 12.95
N ILE A 34 23.30 -16.31 14.08
CA ILE A 34 24.73 -16.62 14.13
C ILE A 34 25.00 -17.93 13.38
N ALA A 35 24.24 -18.99 13.66
CA ALA A 35 24.44 -20.30 13.04
C ALA A 35 24.24 -20.30 11.52
N ARG A 36 23.40 -19.40 10.99
CA ARG A 36 23.05 -19.33 9.56
C ARG A 36 23.55 -18.05 8.87
N ARG A 37 24.50 -17.35 9.50
CA ARG A 37 25.02 -16.07 9.00
C ARG A 37 25.46 -16.17 7.54
N ASP A 38 26.23 -17.21 7.20
CA ASP A 38 26.80 -17.34 5.86
C ASP A 38 25.74 -17.69 4.81
N ASP A 39 24.69 -18.43 5.18
CA ASP A 39 23.51 -18.67 4.32
C ASP A 39 22.82 -17.34 3.99
N PHE A 40 22.58 -16.51 5.01
CA PHE A 40 21.92 -15.21 4.84
C PHE A 40 22.75 -14.26 3.99
N LEU A 41 24.06 -14.20 4.21
CA LEU A 41 24.95 -13.40 3.36
C LEU A 41 24.98 -13.92 1.92
N ALA A 42 24.90 -15.25 1.71
CA ALA A 42 24.80 -15.81 0.38
C ALA A 42 23.48 -15.45 -0.31
N LEU A 43 22.36 -15.42 0.42
CA LEU A 43 21.07 -14.96 -0.08
C LEU A 43 21.09 -13.47 -0.43
N SER A 44 21.64 -12.62 0.43
CA SER A 44 21.82 -11.18 0.16
C SER A 44 22.64 -10.94 -1.11
N ARG A 45 23.79 -11.61 -1.25
CA ARG A 45 24.62 -11.49 -2.47
C ARG A 45 23.89 -11.94 -3.73
N ARG A 46 23.06 -12.98 -3.66
CA ARG A 46 22.26 -13.43 -4.81
C ARG A 46 21.22 -12.38 -5.21
N PHE A 47 20.58 -11.75 -4.24
CA PHE A 47 19.62 -10.68 -4.47
C PHE A 47 20.31 -9.43 -5.05
N GLU A 48 21.41 -8.98 -4.44
CA GLU A 48 22.19 -7.83 -4.91
C GLU A 48 22.70 -8.02 -6.35
N LYS A 49 23.07 -9.25 -6.72
CA LYS A 49 23.52 -9.56 -8.08
C LYS A 49 22.49 -9.25 -9.16
N ILE A 50 21.19 -9.23 -8.84
CA ILE A 50 20.13 -8.82 -9.78
C ILE A 50 20.36 -7.37 -10.23
N PHE A 51 20.79 -6.50 -9.32
CA PHE A 51 21.04 -5.08 -9.58
C PHE A 51 22.41 -4.83 -10.20
N ASP A 52 23.41 -5.64 -9.87
CA ASP A 52 24.74 -5.56 -10.51
C ASP A 52 24.70 -5.88 -12.00
N GLN A 53 23.76 -6.73 -12.41
CA GLN A 53 23.53 -7.11 -13.81
C GLN A 53 22.66 -6.11 -14.57
N ALA A 54 21.97 -5.22 -13.86
CA ALA A 54 21.17 -4.18 -14.48
C ALA A 54 22.07 -3.01 -14.92
N PRO A 55 21.82 -2.38 -16.09
CA PRO A 55 22.60 -1.25 -16.59
C PRO A 55 22.25 0.06 -15.84
N LEU A 56 22.33 0.04 -14.51
CA LEU A 56 21.99 1.14 -13.61
C LEU A 56 23.21 2.01 -13.30
N GLN A 57 23.01 3.33 -13.20
CA GLN A 57 24.05 4.23 -12.69
C GLN A 57 24.22 4.04 -11.18
N ALA A 58 25.34 4.51 -10.62
CA ALA A 58 25.60 4.38 -9.19
C ALA A 58 24.52 5.06 -8.32
N ALA A 59 24.02 6.22 -8.76
CA ALA A 59 22.95 6.94 -8.06
C ALA A 59 21.64 6.14 -8.00
N ASP A 60 21.26 5.52 -9.12
CA ASP A 60 20.05 4.68 -9.18
C ASP A 60 20.16 3.47 -8.26
N ARG A 61 21.34 2.86 -8.17
CA ARG A 61 21.60 1.72 -7.26
C ARG A 61 21.47 2.14 -5.80
N HIS A 62 22.06 3.28 -5.43
CA HIS A 62 21.96 3.79 -4.05
C HIS A 62 20.51 4.10 -3.67
N LEU A 63 19.77 4.74 -4.58
CA LEU A 63 18.35 5.01 -4.37
C LEU A 63 17.57 3.70 -4.20
N PHE A 64 17.78 2.73 -5.08
CA PHE A 64 17.14 1.43 -4.98
C PHE A 64 17.45 0.71 -3.66
N HIS A 65 18.73 0.66 -3.26
CA HIS A 65 19.13 0.03 -2.00
C HIS A 65 18.45 0.69 -0.79
N GLN A 66 18.43 2.02 -0.74
CA GLN A 66 17.76 2.76 0.32
C GLN A 66 16.25 2.50 0.32
N SER A 67 15.60 2.61 -0.83
CA SER A 67 14.17 2.37 -0.99
C SER A 67 13.78 0.95 -0.58
N PHE A 68 14.58 -0.05 -0.96
CA PHE A 68 14.32 -1.44 -0.59
C PHE A 68 14.44 -1.69 0.91
N GLN A 69 15.46 -1.13 1.58
CA GLN A 69 15.62 -1.27 3.03
C GLN A 69 14.47 -0.57 3.78
N THR A 70 14.06 0.63 3.32
CA THR A 70 12.91 1.32 3.89
C THR A 70 11.62 0.53 3.66
N TYR A 71 11.42 -0.04 2.47
CA TYR A 71 10.30 -0.94 2.19
C TYR A 71 10.27 -2.11 3.18
N LEU A 72 11.38 -2.85 3.33
CA LEU A 72 11.47 -3.99 4.25
C LEU A 72 11.12 -3.60 5.69
N SER A 73 11.62 -2.46 6.17
CA SER A 73 11.33 -1.99 7.54
C SER A 73 9.86 -1.67 7.81
N ASN A 74 9.07 -1.45 6.76
CA ASN A 74 7.64 -1.17 6.84
C ASN A 74 6.78 -2.42 6.62
N THR A 75 7.36 -3.58 6.33
CA THR A 75 6.59 -4.80 6.07
C THR A 75 6.09 -5.47 7.36
N TRP A 76 4.87 -5.97 7.31
CA TRP A 76 4.24 -6.75 8.36
C TRP A 76 3.77 -8.08 7.79
N TRP A 77 4.20 -9.18 8.41
CA TRP A 77 3.68 -10.50 8.10
C TRP A 77 3.24 -11.19 9.38
N CYS A 78 1.94 -11.40 9.50
CA CYS A 78 1.29 -11.91 10.68
C CYS A 78 0.47 -13.16 10.37
N ASP A 79 0.26 -13.96 11.42
CA ASP A 79 -0.80 -14.95 11.45
C ASP A 79 -1.90 -14.43 12.36
N LEU A 80 -3.12 -14.38 11.83
CA LEU A 80 -4.30 -13.94 12.56
C LEU A 80 -4.92 -15.09 13.35
N ASP A 81 -5.62 -14.77 14.43
CA ASP A 81 -6.26 -15.75 15.31
C ASP A 81 -7.40 -16.53 14.63
N ASP A 82 -7.94 -16.01 13.52
CA ASP A 82 -8.90 -16.70 12.66
C ASP A 82 -8.24 -17.72 11.70
N GLY A 83 -6.92 -17.92 11.82
CA GLY A 83 -6.13 -18.86 11.05
C GLY A 83 -5.58 -18.31 9.74
N GLN A 84 -5.87 -17.05 9.40
CA GLN A 84 -5.46 -16.47 8.12
C GLN A 84 -4.04 -15.89 8.16
N GLU A 85 -3.34 -15.98 7.03
CA GLU A 85 -2.10 -15.25 6.81
C GLU A 85 -2.44 -13.80 6.44
N TRP A 86 -1.75 -12.84 7.04
CA TRP A 86 -1.95 -11.43 6.77
C TRP A 86 -0.63 -10.73 6.47
N PHE A 87 -0.58 -9.99 5.38
CA PHE A 87 0.59 -9.25 4.95
C PHE A 87 0.21 -7.81 4.63
N SER A 88 1.00 -6.85 5.10
CA SER A 88 0.85 -5.46 4.68
C SER A 88 2.16 -4.71 4.72
N VAL A 89 2.17 -3.52 4.13
CA VAL A 89 3.29 -2.58 4.25
C VAL A 89 2.76 -1.27 4.79
N TRP A 90 3.48 -0.68 5.73
CA TRP A 90 3.18 0.66 6.20
C TRP A 90 3.55 1.72 5.16
N GLU A 91 2.68 2.70 5.00
CA GLU A 91 2.94 3.93 4.27
C GLU A 91 3.86 4.86 5.09
N GLY A 92 5.13 4.47 5.20
CA GLY A 92 6.19 5.24 5.84
C GLY A 92 5.78 5.81 7.20
N SER A 93 5.90 7.13 7.36
CA SER A 93 5.60 7.83 8.61
C SER A 93 4.09 7.99 8.91
N CYS A 94 3.22 7.67 7.95
CA CYS A 94 1.76 7.75 8.13
C CYS A 94 1.21 6.49 8.82
N TYR A 95 1.95 5.38 8.76
CA TYR A 95 1.60 4.08 9.38
C TYR A 95 0.26 3.50 8.91
N TYR A 96 -0.21 3.84 7.71
CA TYR A 96 -1.36 3.21 7.08
C TYR A 96 -0.96 1.87 6.48
N HIS A 97 -1.79 0.84 6.65
CA HIS A 97 -1.50 -0.50 6.15
C HIS A 97 -1.98 -0.66 4.72
N SER A 98 -1.07 -1.09 3.84
CA SER A 98 -1.36 -1.48 2.47
C SER A 98 -2.24 -0.47 1.75
N THR A 99 -1.80 0.79 1.74
CA THR A 99 -2.45 1.84 0.98
C THR A 99 -2.42 1.48 -0.50
N ILE A 100 -3.58 1.41 -1.16
CA ILE A 100 -3.69 0.80 -2.50
C ILE A 100 -2.90 1.57 -3.55
N ASP A 101 -2.97 2.90 -3.57
CA ASP A 101 -2.22 3.77 -4.49
C ASP A 101 -0.68 3.67 -4.31
N VAL A 102 -0.21 3.50 -3.07
CA VAL A 102 1.20 3.28 -2.76
C VAL A 102 1.62 1.89 -3.22
N GLU A 103 0.85 0.86 -2.87
CA GLU A 103 1.12 -0.54 -3.23
C GLU A 103 1.03 -0.74 -4.75
N TYR A 104 0.23 0.05 -5.46
CA TYR A 104 0.19 0.10 -6.91
C TYR A 104 1.56 0.42 -7.51
N ASN A 105 2.26 1.41 -6.96
CA ASN A 105 3.61 1.78 -7.40
C ASN A 105 4.66 0.71 -7.03
N VAL A 106 4.46 0.02 -5.91
CA VAL A 106 5.35 -1.05 -5.43
C VAL A 106 5.10 -2.39 -6.15
N ALA A 107 3.98 -2.53 -6.86
CA ALA A 107 3.51 -3.80 -7.42
C ALA A 107 4.51 -4.55 -8.30
N LEU A 108 5.34 -3.82 -9.05
CA LEU A 108 6.40 -4.40 -9.87
C LEU A 108 7.40 -5.22 -9.03
N LEU A 109 7.69 -4.79 -7.81
CA LEU A 109 8.56 -5.52 -6.89
C LEU A 109 7.92 -6.87 -6.49
N TYR A 110 6.63 -6.90 -6.20
CA TYR A 110 5.93 -8.15 -5.90
C TYR A 110 5.89 -9.06 -7.12
N LEU A 111 5.51 -8.54 -8.28
CA LEU A 111 5.40 -9.36 -9.48
C LEU A 111 6.73 -10.01 -9.87
N CYS A 112 7.84 -9.30 -9.68
CA CYS A 112 9.18 -9.82 -9.98
C CYS A 112 9.70 -10.82 -8.94
N LEU A 113 9.41 -10.61 -7.64
CA LEU A 113 10.08 -11.35 -6.56
C LEU A 113 9.14 -12.21 -5.71
N TRP A 114 7.96 -11.69 -5.39
CA TRP A 114 7.04 -12.27 -4.42
C TRP A 114 5.58 -12.12 -4.84
N PRO A 115 5.13 -12.73 -5.95
CA PRO A 115 3.75 -12.57 -6.43
C PRO A 115 2.73 -13.03 -5.38
N LYS A 116 3.06 -14.03 -4.57
CA LYS A 116 2.21 -14.49 -3.45
C LYS A 116 1.86 -13.35 -2.48
N LEU A 117 2.75 -12.40 -2.22
CA LEU A 117 2.47 -11.28 -1.30
C LEU A 117 1.45 -10.31 -1.91
N LEU A 118 1.55 -10.01 -3.21
CA LEU A 118 0.53 -9.23 -3.90
C LEU A 118 -0.82 -9.98 -3.92
N ALA A 119 -0.80 -11.29 -4.10
CA ALA A 119 -2.01 -12.11 -4.02
C ALA A 119 -2.70 -12.01 -2.64
N MET A 120 -1.92 -11.97 -1.56
CA MET A 120 -2.47 -11.76 -0.22
C MET A 120 -3.14 -10.39 -0.11
N GLN A 121 -2.50 -9.32 -0.58
CA GLN A 121 -3.08 -7.97 -0.55
C GLN A 121 -4.35 -7.86 -1.39
N LEU A 122 -4.34 -8.41 -2.62
CA LEU A 122 -5.52 -8.47 -3.50
C LEU A 122 -6.72 -9.17 -2.84
N ASN A 123 -6.49 -10.18 -2.00
CA ASN A 123 -7.55 -10.84 -1.24
C ASN A 123 -7.94 -10.10 0.06
N GLN A 124 -7.12 -9.17 0.53
CA GLN A 124 -7.36 -8.41 1.76
C GLN A 124 -8.15 -7.13 1.50
N TRP A 125 -7.86 -6.38 0.43
CA TRP A 125 -8.51 -5.09 0.16
C TRP A 125 -10.05 -5.16 0.05
N PRO A 126 -10.66 -6.14 -0.65
CA PRO A 126 -12.12 -6.22 -0.75
C PRO A 126 -12.83 -6.40 0.61
N ARG A 127 -12.12 -6.85 1.65
CA ARG A 127 -12.71 -7.11 2.97
C ARG A 127 -13.05 -5.84 3.74
N VAL A 128 -12.51 -4.71 3.32
CA VAL A 128 -12.75 -3.39 3.90
C VAL A 128 -13.43 -2.45 2.91
N GLU A 129 -14.02 -2.98 1.83
CA GLU A 129 -14.79 -2.16 0.90
C GLU A 129 -16.00 -1.51 1.58
N LYS A 130 -16.49 -0.43 0.99
CA LYS A 130 -17.65 0.32 1.46
C LYS A 130 -18.69 0.43 0.35
N PRO A 131 -19.99 0.41 0.68
CA PRO A 131 -21.02 0.80 -0.27
C PRO A 131 -20.80 2.23 -0.78
N HIS A 132 -21.02 2.45 -2.06
CA HIS A 132 -20.89 3.76 -2.70
C HIS A 132 -22.16 4.08 -3.48
N GLU A 133 -23.00 4.92 -2.88
CA GLU A 133 -24.31 5.28 -3.41
C GLU A 133 -24.25 5.87 -4.83
N PRO A 134 -23.33 6.81 -5.17
CA PRO A 134 -23.33 7.41 -6.51
C PRO A 134 -23.12 6.40 -7.64
N SER A 135 -22.41 5.29 -7.40
CA SER A 135 -22.21 4.23 -8.38
C SER A 135 -23.14 3.02 -8.17
N GLN A 136 -23.97 3.03 -7.13
CA GLN A 136 -24.79 1.88 -6.71
C GLN A 136 -23.95 0.60 -6.52
N GLY A 137 -22.67 0.74 -6.20
CA GLY A 137 -21.68 -0.33 -6.11
C GLY A 137 -20.88 -0.25 -4.81
N SER A 138 -19.65 -0.74 -4.85
CA SER A 138 -18.68 -0.60 -3.76
C SER A 138 -17.45 0.19 -4.19
N ILE A 139 -16.81 0.81 -3.21
CA ILE A 139 -15.50 1.44 -3.33
C ILE A 139 -14.54 0.74 -2.38
N LEU A 140 -13.30 0.59 -2.81
CA LEU A 140 -12.25 0.11 -1.94
C LEU A 140 -11.85 1.21 -0.96
N SER A 141 -11.57 0.79 0.27
CA SER A 141 -10.93 1.69 1.24
C SER A 141 -9.49 1.97 0.82
N HIS A 142 -9.05 3.20 1.07
CA HIS A 142 -7.68 3.66 0.81
C HIS A 142 -6.62 2.73 1.43
N ASP A 143 -6.82 2.37 2.69
CA ASP A 143 -5.96 1.48 3.48
C ASP A 143 -6.79 0.43 4.23
N ILE A 144 -6.11 -0.57 4.78
CA ILE A 144 -6.73 -1.64 5.58
C ILE A 144 -6.50 -1.48 7.09
N GLY A 145 -6.00 -0.34 7.55
CA GLY A 145 -5.74 -0.07 8.96
C GLY A 145 -4.63 0.95 9.23
N THR A 146 -4.35 1.15 10.51
CA THR A 146 -3.22 1.98 10.97
C THR A 146 -2.60 1.47 12.27
N GLY A 147 -1.27 1.57 12.38
CA GLY A 147 -0.54 1.18 13.59
C GLY A 147 -0.79 -0.29 13.94
N PRO A 148 -1.31 -0.63 15.14
CA PRO A 148 -1.65 -2.00 15.50
C PRO A 148 -3.10 -2.39 15.16
N ARG A 149 -3.88 -1.52 14.49
CA ARG A 149 -5.31 -1.71 14.25
C ARG A 149 -5.58 -1.94 12.77
N ILE A 150 -6.17 -3.09 12.45
CA ILE A 150 -6.50 -3.50 11.07
C ILE A 150 -8.01 -3.68 10.89
N GLY A 151 -8.44 -3.86 9.64
CA GLY A 151 -9.81 -4.25 9.27
C GLY A 151 -10.75 -3.08 9.00
N ARG A 152 -10.23 -1.87 8.82
CA ARG A 152 -10.99 -0.69 8.37
C ARG A 152 -10.04 0.37 7.82
N GLN A 153 -10.56 1.27 6.98
CA GLN A 153 -9.84 2.48 6.59
C GLN A 153 -9.49 3.34 7.81
N ALA A 154 -8.27 3.88 7.82
CA ALA A 154 -7.81 4.88 8.77
C ALA A 154 -7.66 6.27 8.13
N TYR A 155 -7.35 6.35 6.84
CA TYR A 155 -7.28 7.61 6.12
C TYR A 155 -8.66 8.29 6.05
N PRO A 156 -8.75 9.62 6.24
CA PRO A 156 -10.03 10.30 6.45
C PRO A 156 -10.83 10.56 5.17
N HIS A 157 -10.25 10.33 3.99
CA HIS A 157 -10.90 10.62 2.72
C HIS A 157 -11.07 9.35 1.89
N ASP A 158 -12.17 9.28 1.15
CA ASP A 158 -12.38 8.23 0.15
C ASP A 158 -11.81 8.70 -1.19
N MET A 159 -11.16 7.79 -1.92
CA MET A 159 -10.57 8.04 -3.24
C MET A 159 -11.14 7.06 -4.27
N PRO A 160 -12.46 7.08 -4.48
CA PRO A 160 -13.20 5.96 -5.08
C PRO A 160 -12.79 5.64 -6.52
N VAL A 161 -12.35 6.63 -7.28
CA VAL A 161 -11.89 6.42 -8.67
C VAL A 161 -10.49 5.81 -8.68
N GLU A 162 -9.57 6.37 -7.90
CA GLU A 162 -8.16 5.97 -7.89
C GLU A 162 -7.99 4.57 -7.31
N GLU A 163 -8.57 4.28 -6.15
CA GLU A 163 -8.36 2.98 -5.49
C GLU A 163 -8.98 1.82 -6.25
N ASN A 164 -10.19 2.01 -6.78
CA ASN A 164 -10.82 0.98 -7.60
C ASN A 164 -10.06 0.77 -8.92
N ALA A 165 -9.58 1.84 -9.57
CA ALA A 165 -8.80 1.72 -10.80
C ALA A 165 -7.46 1.01 -10.55
N ASN A 166 -6.72 1.44 -9.52
CA ASN A 166 -5.46 0.83 -9.11
C ASN A 166 -5.64 -0.66 -8.81
N TYR A 167 -6.67 -1.03 -8.03
CA TYR A 167 -6.97 -2.43 -7.74
C TYR A 167 -7.26 -3.26 -8.99
N LEU A 168 -8.08 -2.76 -9.92
CA LEU A 168 -8.40 -3.48 -11.16
C LEU A 168 -7.16 -3.68 -12.04
N LEU A 169 -6.31 -2.65 -12.14
CA LEU A 169 -5.04 -2.74 -12.86
C LEU A 169 -4.10 -3.76 -12.22
N LEU A 170 -4.01 -3.78 -10.89
CA LEU A 170 -3.20 -4.76 -10.15
C LEU A 170 -3.73 -6.18 -10.31
N LEU A 171 -5.03 -6.36 -10.23
CA LEU A 171 -5.69 -7.64 -10.43
C LEU A 171 -5.40 -8.19 -11.83
N GLN A 172 -5.50 -7.34 -12.86
CA GLN A 172 -5.18 -7.68 -14.23
C GLN A 172 -3.69 -8.01 -14.40
N ALA A 173 -2.79 -7.16 -13.88
CA ALA A 173 -1.35 -7.35 -13.97
C ALA A 173 -0.90 -8.66 -13.28
N TYR A 174 -1.42 -8.94 -12.09
CA TYR A 174 -1.15 -10.18 -11.36
C TYR A 174 -1.67 -11.40 -12.13
N SER A 175 -2.93 -11.36 -12.60
CA SER A 175 -3.54 -12.45 -13.35
C SER A 175 -2.76 -12.77 -14.62
N HIS A 176 -2.31 -11.74 -15.33
CA HIS A 176 -1.48 -11.88 -16.52
C HIS A 176 -0.08 -12.44 -16.21
N ALA A 177 0.59 -11.93 -15.17
CA ALA A 177 1.95 -12.34 -14.82
C ALA A 177 2.02 -13.77 -14.25
N THR A 178 0.98 -14.22 -13.54
CA THR A 178 0.98 -15.51 -12.83
C THR A 178 0.16 -16.59 -13.52
N GLY A 179 -0.77 -16.22 -14.40
CA GLY A 179 -1.77 -17.12 -14.97
C GLY A 179 -2.89 -17.51 -14.00
N ASP A 180 -2.88 -17.00 -12.77
CA ASP A 180 -3.91 -17.27 -11.77
C ASP A 180 -5.14 -16.38 -11.98
N LEU A 181 -6.13 -16.93 -12.69
CA LEU A 181 -7.42 -16.27 -12.91
C LEU A 181 -8.41 -16.49 -11.75
N ALA A 182 -8.08 -17.35 -10.77
CA ALA A 182 -8.98 -17.64 -9.66
C ALA A 182 -9.08 -16.45 -8.69
N ILE A 183 -8.00 -15.66 -8.56
CA ILE A 183 -8.00 -14.47 -7.72
C ILE A 183 -9.02 -13.42 -8.18
N ALA A 184 -9.24 -13.29 -9.50
CA ALA A 184 -10.25 -12.41 -10.06
C ALA A 184 -11.69 -12.88 -9.78
N LYS A 185 -11.87 -14.17 -9.48
CA LYS A 185 -13.15 -14.75 -9.09
C LYS A 185 -13.41 -14.67 -7.58
N MET A 186 -12.36 -14.68 -6.76
CA MET A 186 -12.47 -14.58 -5.29
C MET A 186 -12.68 -13.14 -4.82
N GLY A 187 -12.12 -12.15 -5.52
CA GLY A 187 -12.31 -10.72 -5.22
C GLY A 187 -13.69 -10.16 -5.60
N SER A 188 -14.70 -11.01 -5.83
CA SER A 188 -16.08 -10.57 -6.08
C SER A 188 -16.87 -10.52 -4.76
N PRO A 189 -17.29 -9.34 -4.29
CA PRO A 189 -18.47 -9.24 -3.44
C PRO A 189 -19.71 -9.71 -4.24
N PRO A 190 -20.89 -9.92 -3.62
CA PRO A 190 -22.12 -10.28 -4.32
C PRO A 190 -22.71 -9.16 -5.21
N CYS A 191 -21.87 -8.31 -5.83
CA CYS A 191 -22.27 -7.40 -6.89
C CYS A 191 -21.78 -7.97 -8.23
N SER A 192 -22.67 -8.71 -8.89
CA SER A 192 -22.41 -9.58 -10.04
C SER A 192 -22.15 -8.87 -11.37
N ASP A 193 -21.66 -7.63 -11.41
CA ASP A 193 -21.29 -7.02 -12.70
C ASP A 193 -20.26 -5.88 -12.62
N TRP A 194 -18.97 -6.22 -12.65
CA TRP A 194 -17.89 -5.24 -12.82
C TRP A 194 -18.01 -4.44 -14.12
N ARG A 195 -18.74 -4.94 -15.14
CA ARG A 195 -18.96 -4.18 -16.38
C ARG A 195 -19.76 -2.91 -16.11
N SER A 196 -20.66 -2.91 -15.13
CA SER A 196 -21.48 -1.74 -14.79
C SER A 196 -20.64 -0.51 -14.37
N ILE A 197 -19.50 -0.72 -13.69
CA ILE A 197 -18.60 0.35 -13.25
C ILE A 197 -17.91 1.00 -14.46
N CYS A 198 -17.58 0.24 -15.49
CA CYS A 198 -16.94 0.73 -16.71
C CYS A 198 -17.92 1.12 -17.84
N SER A 199 -19.22 0.82 -17.70
CA SER A 199 -20.23 1.00 -18.76
C SER A 199 -21.12 2.23 -18.56
N GLY A 200 -20.97 2.98 -17.47
CA GLY A 200 -21.58 4.30 -17.37
C GLY A 200 -21.03 5.21 -18.47
N PRO A 201 -21.86 5.96 -19.21
CA PRO A 201 -21.35 6.91 -20.19
C PRO A 201 -20.41 7.88 -19.46
N ILE A 202 -19.15 7.95 -19.91
CA ILE A 202 -18.26 9.05 -19.57
C ILE A 202 -18.87 10.29 -20.22
N ALA A 203 -19.75 10.97 -19.49
CA ALA A 203 -20.23 12.28 -19.85
C ALA A 203 -19.03 13.23 -19.70
N ILE A 204 -18.26 13.38 -20.79
CA ILE A 204 -17.36 14.52 -20.94
C ILE A 204 -18.27 15.74 -21.08
N THR A 205 -18.65 16.35 -19.95
CA THR A 205 -19.16 17.72 -19.99
C THR A 205 -18.06 18.58 -20.59
N PRO A 206 -18.31 19.30 -21.70
CA PRO A 206 -17.33 20.23 -22.23
C PRO A 206 -16.99 21.24 -21.14
N ALA A 207 -15.69 21.47 -20.95
CA ALA A 207 -15.18 22.40 -19.96
C ALA A 207 -15.91 23.74 -20.11
N SER A 208 -16.46 24.24 -19.00
CA SER A 208 -16.96 25.60 -18.91
C SER A 208 -15.83 26.55 -19.32
N PRO A 209 -16.05 27.57 -20.17
CA PRO A 209 -14.99 28.44 -20.65
C PRO A 209 -14.24 29.04 -19.47
N ALA A 210 -12.92 28.88 -19.46
CA ALA A 210 -12.03 29.37 -18.42
C ALA A 210 -12.29 30.87 -18.18
N LYS A 211 -12.49 31.24 -16.91
CA LYS A 211 -12.44 32.65 -16.49
C LYS A 211 -11.07 33.21 -16.87
N ALA A 212 -11.07 34.34 -17.57
CA ALA A 212 -9.86 35.05 -17.95
C ALA A 212 -8.97 35.33 -16.72
N PRO A 213 -7.63 35.24 -16.86
CA PRO A 213 -6.71 35.51 -15.76
C PRO A 213 -6.85 36.97 -15.27
N PRO A 214 -6.72 37.22 -13.96
CA PRO A 214 -6.76 38.57 -13.42
C PRO A 214 -5.59 39.40 -13.94
N THR A 215 -5.86 40.68 -14.25
CA THR A 215 -4.86 41.64 -14.71
C THR A 215 -3.88 42.01 -13.59
N PRO A 216 -2.66 42.52 -13.92
CA PRO A 216 -1.53 42.66 -12.98
C PRO A 216 -1.73 43.64 -11.82
N SER A 217 -2.89 44.26 -11.71
CA SER A 217 -3.21 45.32 -10.75
C SER A 217 -3.68 44.81 -9.38
N THR A 218 -3.89 43.50 -9.20
CA THR A 218 -4.48 42.93 -7.97
C THR A 218 -3.57 41.96 -7.21
N MET A 219 -2.29 41.84 -7.58
CA MET A 219 -1.35 41.02 -6.81
C MET A 219 -0.72 41.82 -5.65
N PRO A 220 -0.69 41.27 -4.41
CA PRO A 220 0.10 41.85 -3.33
C PRO A 220 1.60 41.75 -3.64
N PRO A 221 2.43 42.70 -3.16
CA PRO A 221 3.86 42.70 -3.42
C PRO A 221 4.54 41.46 -2.80
N PRO A 222 5.60 40.94 -3.43
CA PRO A 222 6.34 39.80 -2.91
C PRO A 222 7.03 40.15 -1.57
N PRO A 223 7.17 39.19 -0.65
CA PRO A 223 7.90 39.40 0.59
C PRO A 223 9.39 39.68 0.33
N PRO A 224 10.06 40.46 1.19
CA PRO A 224 11.48 40.80 1.02
C PRO A 224 12.36 39.57 1.11
N SER A 225 13.35 39.49 0.21
CA SER A 225 14.35 38.42 0.14
C SER A 225 15.25 38.42 1.37
N ILE A 226 15.38 37.25 2.01
CA ILE A 226 16.31 37.02 3.12
C ILE A 226 17.73 36.87 2.54
N PRO A 227 18.73 37.67 2.98
CA PRO A 227 20.09 37.54 2.49
C PRO A 227 20.73 36.23 2.96
N ALA A 228 21.47 35.58 2.05
CA ALA A 228 22.08 34.25 2.19
C ALA A 228 23.24 34.14 3.21
N SER A 229 23.35 35.05 4.18
CA SER A 229 24.45 35.10 5.14
C SER A 229 24.07 34.71 6.58
N ARG A 230 22.92 34.04 6.79
CA ARG A 230 22.55 33.48 8.12
C ARG A 230 21.92 32.10 7.99
N LEU A 231 22.78 31.10 7.80
CA LEU A 231 22.49 29.69 8.10
C LEU A 231 23.79 29.06 8.61
N THR A 232 24.12 29.32 9.88
CA THR A 232 25.16 28.56 10.60
C THR A 232 24.48 27.47 11.40
N TRP A 233 24.69 26.22 11.00
CA TRP A 233 24.33 25.03 11.76
C TRP A 233 25.28 24.90 12.95
N GLN A 234 24.77 25.05 14.19
CA GLN A 234 25.48 24.66 15.39
C GLN A 234 25.13 23.18 15.69
N SER A 235 26.12 22.31 15.56
CA SER A 235 26.08 20.96 16.11
C SER A 235 26.35 21.03 17.61
N ASN A 236 25.40 20.61 18.43
CA ASN A 236 25.65 20.27 19.84
C ASN A 236 25.70 18.75 19.96
N GLY A 237 26.74 18.27 20.63
CA GLY A 237 26.95 16.86 20.98
C GLY A 237 26.19 16.41 22.22
#